data_AF-A0A9D1G9B8-F1
#
_entry.id   AF-A0A9D1G9B8-F1
#
_cell.length_a   1.000
_cell.length_b   1.000
_cell.length_c   1.000
_cell.angle_alpha   90.00
_cell.angle_beta   90.00
_cell.angle_gamma   90.00
#
_symmetry.space_group_name_H-M   'P 1'
#
loop_
_entity.id
_entity.type
_entity.pdbx_description
1 polymer ?
#
loop_
_entity_poly.entity_id
_entity_poly.type
_entity_poly.pdbx_seq_one_letter_code
_entity_poly.pdbx_strand_id
1 'polypeptide(L)'
;MIAERIKCLREQNQLTQAQLARKLQVSRNCVNAWEMGISLPSTKMMIELSNCLHTSLDYLMGKDKTQIIDISACSESQKEILYQLVEMFQNTK
;
A
#
# COMPACT_ATOMS: atom_id res chain seq x y z
N MET A 1 -6.07 -5.19 11.85
CA MET A 1 -6.44 -6.29 10.91
C MET A 1 -6.38 -5.80 9.46
N ILE A 2 -6.28 -6.68 8.45
CA ILE A 2 -6.21 -6.29 7.01
C ILE A 2 -7.37 -5.36 6.63
N ALA A 3 -8.58 -5.69 7.07
CA ALA A 3 -9.80 -4.90 6.84
C ALA A 3 -9.65 -3.43 7.26
N GLU A 4 -9.13 -3.18 8.46
CA GLU A 4 -8.89 -1.84 9.00
C GLU A 4 -7.80 -1.10 8.22
N ARG A 5 -6.76 -1.79 7.76
CA ARG A 5 -5.69 -1.19 6.97
C ARG A 5 -6.18 -0.73 5.61
N ILE A 6 -6.98 -1.57 4.93
CA ILE A 6 -7.60 -1.20 3.65
C ILE A 6 -8.45 0.06 3.83
N LYS A 7 -9.29 0.10 4.88
CA LYS A 7 -10.12 1.26 5.19
C LYS A 7 -9.29 2.51 5.47
N CYS A 8 -8.28 2.41 6.34
CA CYS A 8 -7.40 3.51 6.73
C CYS A 8 -6.66 4.09 5.51
N LEU A 9 -6.03 3.22 4.70
CA LEU A 9 -5.31 3.63 3.50
C LEU A 9 -6.24 4.27 2.47
N ARG A 10 -7.46 3.72 2.30
CA ARG A 10 -8.47 4.31 1.41
C ARG A 10 -8.80 5.74 1.85
N GLU A 11 -9.00 5.95 3.14
CA GLU A 11 -9.32 7.26 3.74
C GLU A 11 -8.15 8.24 3.65
N GLN A 12 -6.91 7.78 3.87
CA GLN A 12 -5.69 8.58 3.67
C GLN A 12 -5.53 9.04 2.22
N ASN A 13 -5.91 8.21 1.26
CA ASN A 13 -5.94 8.54 -0.16
C ASN A 13 -7.20 9.34 -0.58
N GLN A 14 -8.06 9.74 0.38
CA GLN A 14 -9.28 10.52 0.15
C GLN A 14 -10.27 9.87 -0.84
N LEU A 15 -10.29 8.53 -0.87
CA LEU A 15 -11.15 7.76 -1.74
C LEU A 15 -12.43 7.32 -1.01
N THR A 16 -13.56 7.40 -1.68
CA THR A 16 -14.78 6.67 -1.28
C THR A 16 -14.65 5.20 -1.65
N GLN A 17 -15.42 4.32 -0.99
CA GLN A 17 -15.47 2.88 -1.36
C GLN A 17 -15.82 2.69 -2.85
N ALA A 18 -16.70 3.53 -3.40
CA ALA A 18 -17.09 3.48 -4.81
C ALA A 18 -15.98 3.94 -5.77
N GLN A 19 -15.12 4.88 -5.35
CA GLN A 19 -13.95 5.29 -6.14
C GLN A 19 -12.86 4.22 -6.12
N LEU A 20 -12.57 3.63 -4.96
CA LEU A 20 -11.64 2.51 -4.86
C LEU A 20 -12.11 1.30 -5.69
N ALA A 21 -13.40 0.96 -5.59
CA ALA A 21 -14.01 -0.11 -6.37
C ALA A 21 -13.87 0.12 -7.88
N ARG A 22 -14.08 1.36 -8.35
CA ARG A 22 -13.88 1.74 -9.76
C ARG A 22 -12.43 1.58 -10.20
N LYS A 23 -11.46 2.03 -9.38
CA LYS A 23 -10.03 1.88 -9.69
C LYS A 23 -9.60 0.41 -9.80
N LEU A 24 -10.14 -0.44 -8.94
CA LEU A 24 -9.84 -1.88 -8.89
C LEU A 24 -10.74 -2.73 -9.80
N GLN A 25 -11.66 -2.11 -10.54
CA GLN A 25 -12.63 -2.79 -11.41
C GLN A 25 -13.46 -3.87 -10.67
N VAL A 26 -13.86 -3.58 -9.44
CA VAL A 26 -14.73 -4.44 -8.61
C VAL A 26 -16.01 -3.72 -8.21
N SER A 27 -16.96 -4.44 -7.62
CA SER A 27 -18.17 -3.83 -7.08
C SER A 27 -17.90 -3.09 -5.76
N ARG A 28 -18.67 -2.03 -5.47
CA ARG A 28 -18.62 -1.33 -4.18
C ARG A 28 -18.83 -2.28 -3.00
N ASN A 29 -19.73 -3.25 -3.16
CA ASN A 29 -20.02 -4.25 -2.14
C ASN A 29 -18.82 -5.14 -1.84
N CYS A 30 -17.97 -5.41 -2.83
CA CYS A 30 -16.73 -6.16 -2.64
C CYS A 30 -15.77 -5.41 -1.70
N VAL A 31 -15.54 -4.12 -1.97
CA VAL A 31 -14.70 -3.25 -1.12
C VAL A 31 -15.28 -3.14 0.30
N ASN A 32 -16.60 -2.97 0.43
CA ASN A 32 -17.24 -2.95 1.73
C ASN A 32 -17.08 -4.28 2.49
N ALA A 33 -17.20 -5.42 1.81
CA ALA A 33 -17.01 -6.74 2.43
C ALA A 33 -15.56 -6.92 2.94
N TRP A 34 -14.56 -6.41 2.23
CA TRP A 34 -13.16 -6.41 2.69
C TRP A 34 -12.97 -5.51 3.92
N GLU A 35 -13.49 -4.29 3.89
CA GLU A 35 -13.36 -3.33 5.00
C GLU A 35 -14.12 -3.75 6.26
N MET A 36 -15.18 -4.56 6.11
CA MET A 36 -15.92 -5.15 7.24
C MET A 36 -15.34 -6.50 7.68
N GLY A 37 -14.33 -7.03 6.99
CA GLY A 37 -13.75 -8.34 7.29
C GLY A 37 -14.67 -9.53 6.98
N ILE A 38 -15.73 -9.33 6.19
CA ILE A 38 -16.67 -10.38 5.78
C ILE A 38 -16.03 -11.29 4.73
N SER A 39 -15.16 -10.74 3.89
CA SER A 39 -14.38 -11.48 2.90
C SER A 39 -12.96 -10.96 2.81
N LEU A 40 -12.07 -11.79 2.26
CA LEU A 40 -10.68 -11.42 2.02
C LEU A 40 -10.45 -11.15 0.53
N PRO A 41 -9.63 -10.14 0.17
CA PRO A 41 -9.19 -9.96 -1.20
C PRO A 41 -8.34 -11.15 -1.65
N SER A 42 -8.43 -11.54 -2.92
CA SER A 42 -7.52 -12.54 -3.49
C SER A 42 -6.08 -12.00 -3.55
N THR A 43 -5.08 -12.88 -3.68
CA THR A 43 -3.67 -12.45 -3.82
C THR A 43 -3.47 -11.45 -4.95
N LYS A 44 -4.12 -11.68 -6.11
CA LYS A 44 -4.10 -10.73 -7.22
C LYS A 44 -4.65 -9.36 -6.81
N MET A 45 -5.80 -9.34 -6.12
CA MET A 45 -6.43 -8.11 -5.67
C MET A 45 -5.61 -7.39 -4.59
N MET A 46 -4.89 -8.14 -3.76
CA MET A 46 -3.98 -7.56 -2.79
C MET A 46 -2.82 -6.80 -3.46
N ILE A 47 -2.31 -7.30 -4.59
CA ILE A 47 -1.29 -6.60 -5.39
C ILE A 47 -1.88 -5.33 -6.03
N GLU A 48 -3.10 -5.42 -6.58
CA GLU A 48 -3.78 -4.24 -7.14
C GLU A 48 -4.07 -3.19 -6.06
N LEU A 49 -4.47 -3.61 -4.86
CA LEU A 49 -4.66 -2.75 -3.70
C LEU A 49 -3.35 -2.07 -3.29
N SER A 50 -2.23 -2.81 -3.24
CA SER A 50 -0.94 -2.24 -2.87
C SER A 50 -0.50 -1.16 -3.84
N ASN A 51 -0.68 -1.40 -5.14
CA ASN A 51 -0.39 -0.41 -6.18
C ASN A 51 -1.33 0.80 -6.12
N CYS A 52 -2.64 0.57 -5.94
CA CYS A 52 -3.65 1.62 -5.94
C CYS A 52 -3.59 2.51 -4.69
N LEU A 53 -3.20 1.95 -3.54
CA LEU A 53 -3.12 2.64 -2.26
C LEU A 53 -1.70 3.08 -1.90
N HIS A 54 -0.75 2.92 -2.83
CA HIS A 54 0.65 3.32 -2.68
C HIS A 54 1.31 2.74 -1.42
N THR A 55 1.14 1.43 -1.19
CA THR A 55 1.66 0.70 -0.03
C THR A 55 2.31 -0.62 -0.44
N SER A 56 3.04 -1.30 0.45
CA SER A 56 3.44 -2.70 0.24
C SER A 56 2.33 -3.68 0.60
N LEU A 57 2.42 -4.86 0.00
CA LEU A 57 1.66 -6.04 0.40
C LEU A 57 1.93 -6.43 1.86
N ASP A 58 3.18 -6.37 2.31
CA ASP A 58 3.57 -6.64 3.70
C ASP A 58 2.85 -5.75 4.69
N TYR A 59 2.73 -4.45 4.40
CA TYR A 59 1.98 -3.52 5.24
C TYR A 59 0.49 -3.88 5.27
N LEU A 60 -0.14 -4.15 4.11
CA LEU A 60 -1.54 -4.58 4.04
C LEU A 60 -1.78 -5.85 4.86
N MET A 61 -0.84 -6.79 4.81
CA MET A 61 -0.89 -8.09 5.50
C MET A 61 -0.59 -8.03 7.00
N GLY A 62 -0.31 -6.84 7.56
CA GLY A 62 -0.09 -6.70 9.00
C GLY A 62 1.35 -6.75 9.46
N LYS A 63 2.34 -6.70 8.56
CA LYS A 63 3.74 -6.51 8.98
C LYS A 63 4.00 -5.02 9.20
N ASP A 64 4.04 -4.65 10.47
CA ASP A 64 3.94 -3.26 10.95
C ASP A 64 5.16 -2.34 10.78
N LYS A 65 6.22 -2.74 10.07
CA LYS A 65 7.51 -2.03 10.19
C LYS A 65 8.25 -1.73 8.90
N THR A 66 7.55 -1.66 7.77
CA THR A 66 8.21 -1.24 6.53
C THR A 66 7.62 0.08 6.06
N GLN A 67 8.34 1.17 6.34
CA GLN A 67 8.11 2.46 5.70
C GLN A 67 8.74 2.40 4.29
N ILE A 68 8.02 2.89 3.29
CA ILE A 68 8.45 2.88 1.89
C ILE A 68 8.52 4.31 1.42
N ILE A 69 9.59 4.63 0.70
CA ILE A 69 9.74 5.90 0.00
C ILE A 69 9.62 5.57 -1.48
N ASP A 70 8.64 6.17 -2.15
CA ASP A 70 8.51 6.06 -3.60
C ASP A 70 9.57 6.94 -4.27
N ILE A 71 10.50 6.29 -4.98
CA ILE A 71 11.59 6.93 -5.73
C ILE A 71 11.45 6.66 -7.24
N SER A 72 10.26 6.27 -7.71
CA SER A 72 9.99 5.96 -9.12
C SER A 72 10.26 7.15 -10.05
N ALA A 73 10.09 8.39 -9.56
CA ALA A 73 10.35 9.62 -10.30
C ALA A 73 11.83 10.08 -10.26
N CYS A 74 12.71 9.40 -9.50
CA CYS A 74 14.12 9.77 -9.40
C CYS A 74 14.94 9.19 -10.56
N SER A 75 15.99 9.90 -10.99
CA SER A 75 17.00 9.35 -11.88
C SER A 75 17.84 8.28 -11.15
N GLU A 76 18.49 7.40 -11.91
CA GLU A 76 19.38 6.38 -11.31
C GLU A 76 20.46 6.99 -10.42
N SER A 77 21.04 8.13 -10.85
CA SER A 77 22.01 8.88 -10.03
C SER A 77 21.44 9.42 -8.72
N GLN A 78 20.17 9.84 -8.70
CA GLN A 78 19.51 10.31 -7.48
C GLN A 78 19.20 9.14 -6.53
N LYS A 79 18.80 7.99 -7.08
CA LYS A 79 18.57 6.77 -6.29
C LYS A 79 19.86 6.28 -5.64
N GLU A 80 20.98 6.34 -6.37
CA GLU A 80 22.32 5.99 -5.86
C GLU A 80 22.66 6.76 -4.58
N ILE A 81 22.43 8.08 -4.56
CA ILE A 81 22.68 8.94 -3.40
C ILE A 81 21.81 8.51 -2.22
N LEU A 82 20.53 8.22 -2.47
CA LEU A 82 19.60 7.79 -1.42
C LEU A 82 20.03 6.44 -0.81
N TYR A 83 20.49 5.50 -1.64
CA TYR A 83 21.01 4.22 -1.14
C TYR A 83 22.25 4.41 -0.26
N GLN A 84 23.20 5.24 -0.71
CA GLN A 84 24.41 5.55 0.08
C GLN A 84 24.08 6.19 1.43
N LEU A 85 23.11 7.11 1.46
CA LEU A 85 22.66 7.74 2.71
C LEU A 85 22.05 6.71 3.68
N VAL A 86 21.18 5.82 3.18
CA VAL A 86 20.57 4.78 3.99
C VAL A 86 21.63 3.83 4.56
N GLU A 87 22.58 3.42 3.74
CA GLU A 87 23.69 2.54 4.15
C GLU A 87 24.56 3.21 5.23
N MET A 88 24.87 4.50 5.08
CA MET A 88 25.62 5.27 6.08
C MET A 88 24.91 5.27 7.44
N PHE A 89 23.59 5.52 7.47
CA PHE A 89 22.83 5.52 8.72
C PHE A 89 22.69 4.14 9.36
N GLN A 90 22.70 3.06 8.58
CA GLN A 90 22.58 1.69 9.08
C GLN A 90 23.90 1.11 9.61
N ASN A 91 25.03 1.49 9.00
CA ASN A 91 26.36 1.03 9.39
C ASN A 91 26.97 1.83 10.56
N THR A 92 26.27 2.85 11.08
CA THR A 92 26.70 3.60 12.28
C THR A 92 26.26 2.90 13.58
N LYS A 93 26.55 1.61 13.70
CA LYS A 93 26.33 0.82 14.93
C LYS A 93 27.65 0.41 15.57
#